data_AF-X0UV31-F1
#
_entry.id   AF-X0UV31-F1
#
_cell.length_a   1.000
_cell.length_b   1.000
_cell.length_c   1.000
_cell.angle_alpha   90.00
_cell.angle_beta   90.00
_cell.angle_gamma   90.00
#
_symmetry.space_group_name_H-M   'P 1'
#
loop_
_entity.id
_entity.type
_entity.pdbx_description
1 polymer ?
#
loop_
_entity_poly.entity_id
_entity_poly.type
_entity_poly.pdbx_seq_one_letter_code
_entity_poly.pdbx_strand_id
1 'polypeptide(L)' 'METIWAPWRIEYILDNKKEGCIFCNALSKDDDLTLYKGDVTVVVMNKFPYVNGHLLVAPTRHFSTLD' A
#
# COMPACT_ATOMS: atom_id res chain seq x y z
N MET A 1 -22.97 -6.95 8.51
CA MET A 1 -21.62 -6.40 8.30
C MET A 1 -21.40 -5.38 9.39
N GLU A 2 -20.34 -5.52 10.17
CA GLU A 2 -20.02 -4.56 11.24
C GLU A 2 -19.47 -3.27 10.64
N THR A 3 -19.74 -2.14 11.29
CA THR A 3 -19.33 -0.82 10.82
C THR A 3 -17.82 -0.62 11.00
N ILE A 4 -17.07 -0.49 9.90
CA ILE A 4 -15.66 -0.11 9.93
C ILE A 4 -15.53 1.40 9.71
N TRP A 5 -15.12 2.09 10.77
CA TRP A 5 -14.86 3.53 10.74
C TRP A 5 -13.53 3.83 10.03
N ALA A 6 -13.54 4.82 9.15
CA ALA A 6 -12.35 5.28 8.42
C ALA A 6 -12.31 6.82 8.41
N PRO A 7 -11.90 7.46 9.51
CA PRO A 7 -11.90 8.92 9.64
C PRO A 7 -11.05 9.64 8.58
N TRP A 8 -9.98 8.99 8.08
CA TRP A 8 -9.12 9.48 7.00
C TRP A 8 -9.77 9.48 5.60
N ARG A 9 -11.00 8.98 5.44
CA ARG A 9 -11.60 8.75 4.11
C ARG A 9 -11.75 10.02 3.28
N ILE A 10 -12.19 11.13 3.90
CA ILE A 10 -12.41 12.37 3.15
C ILE A 10 -11.08 12.97 2.67
N GLU A 11 -10.05 12.91 3.52
CA GLU A 11 -8.69 13.33 3.16
C GLU A 11 -8.16 12.51 1.99
N TYR A 12 -8.30 11.17 2.02
CA TYR A 12 -7.89 10.31 0.91
C TYR A 12 -8.58 10.66 -0.42
N ILE A 13 -9.86 11.01 -0.39
CA ILE A 13 -10.63 11.35 -1.60
C ILE A 13 -10.16 12.68 -2.18
N LEU A 14 -9.85 13.65 -1.32
CA LEU A 14 -9.46 15.00 -1.72
C LEU A 14 -7.95 15.13 -1.99
N ASP A 15 -7.14 14.18 -1.53
CA ASP A 15 -5.69 14.20 -1.70
C ASP A 15 -5.27 14.01 -3.17
N ASN A 16 -4.17 14.65 -3.54
CA ASN A 16 -3.57 14.46 -4.86
C ASN A 16 -2.85 13.12 -4.88
N LYS A 17 -3.36 12.19 -5.69
CA LYS A 17 -2.77 10.86 -5.79
C LYS A 17 -1.42 10.94 -6.49
N LYS A 18 -0.40 10.36 -5.86
CA LYS A 18 0.91 10.17 -6.50
C LYS A 18 0.73 9.35 -7.77
N GLU A 19 1.41 9.75 -8.84
CA GLU A 19 1.43 8.99 -10.08
C GLU A 19 2.23 7.69 -9.93
N GLY A 20 1.92 6.72 -10.79
CA GLY A 20 2.58 5.43 -10.83
C GLY A 20 2.00 4.40 -9.86
N CYS A 21 2.66 3.25 -9.79
CA CYS A 21 2.24 2.12 -8.96
C CYS A 21 2.80 2.23 -7.54
N ILE A 22 1.92 2.18 -6.54
CA ILE A 22 2.31 2.24 -5.12
C ILE A 22 3.33 1.15 -4.74
N PHE A 23 3.24 -0.04 -5.35
CA PHE A 23 4.18 -1.14 -5.08
C PHE A 23 5.53 -0.94 -5.76
N CYS A 24 5.57 -0.35 -6.95
CA CYS A 24 6.83 -0.01 -7.60
C CYS A 24 7.55 1.10 -6.84
N ASN A 25 6.82 2.11 -6.39
CA ASN A 25 7.37 3.22 -5.60
C ASN A 25 7.91 2.72 -4.24
N ALA A 26 7.26 1.74 -3.62
CA ALA A 26 7.72 1.10 -2.39
C ALA A 26 9.09 0.41 -2.50
N LEU A 27 9.55 0.08 -3.71
CA LEU A 27 10.89 -0.48 -3.91
C LEU A 27 12.00 0.58 -3.77
N SER A 28 11.68 1.88 -3.89
CA SER A 28 12.64 2.98 -3.71
C SER A 28 13.20 3.04 -2.28
N LYS A 29 14.43 3.53 -2.11
CA LYS A 29 15.14 3.47 -0.80
C LYS A 29 14.44 4.23 0.33
N ASP A 30 13.61 5.22 0.00
CA ASP A 30 13.07 6.20 0.95
C ASP A 30 11.54 6.10 1.13
N ASP A 31 10.98 4.88 1.07
CA ASP A 31 9.56 4.65 1.34
C ASP A 31 9.30 4.28 2.81
N ASP A 32 8.71 5.22 3.55
CA ASP A 32 8.47 5.10 5.00
C ASP A 32 7.44 4.04 5.40
N LEU A 33 6.66 3.52 4.44
CA LEU A 33 5.65 2.49 4.69
C LEU A 33 6.15 1.09 4.33
N THR A 34 7.33 0.97 3.75
CA THR A 34 7.89 -0.33 3.37
C THR A 34 8.50 -1.01 4.59
N LEU A 35 7.99 -2.20 4.90
CA LEU A 35 8.42 -3.00 6.04
C LEU A 35 9.49 -4.03 5.65
N TYR A 36 9.39 -4.58 4.43
CA TYR A 36 10.30 -5.61 3.95
C TYR A 36 10.44 -5.59 2.43
N LYS A 37 11.66 -5.78 1.94
CA LYS A 37 12.01 -5.95 0.53
C LYS A 37 12.77 -7.26 0.36
N GLY A 38 12.09 -8.27 -0.17
CA GLY A 38 12.71 -9.53 -0.57
C GLY A 38 13.03 -9.55 -2.06
N ASP A 39 13.63 -10.64 -2.52
CA ASP A 39 14.04 -10.79 -3.93
C ASP A 39 12.83 -10.76 -4.89
N VAL A 40 11.71 -11.36 -4.47
CA VAL A 40 10.50 -11.52 -5.30
C VAL A 40 9.25 -10.88 -4.69
N THR A 41 9.33 -10.36 -3.47
CA THR A 41 8.18 -9.80 -2.74
C THR A 41 8.52 -8.50 -2.01
N VAL A 42 7.51 -7.64 -1.86
CA VAL A 42 7.56 -6.44 -1.02
C VAL A 42 6.38 -6.46 -0.05
N VAL A 43 6.63 -6.03 1.19
CA VAL A 43 5.61 -5.87 2.24
C VAL A 43 5.53 -4.41 2.62
N VAL A 44 4.32 -3.84 2.55
CA VAL A 44 4.05 -2.42 2.77
C VAL A 44 2.93 -2.28 3.79
N MET A 45 3.09 -1.36 4.76
CA MET A 45 2.01 -0.94 5.64
C MET A 45 0.96 -0.17 4.83
N ASN A 46 -0.31 -0.52 4.96
CA ASN A 46 -1.36 0.23 4.29
C ASN A 46 -1.48 1.63 4.91
N LYS A 47 -1.31 2.69 4.10
CA LYS A 47 -1.47 4.08 4.52
C LYS A 47 -2.87 4.37 5.11
N PHE A 48 -3.87 3.61 4.67
CA PHE A 48 -5.27 3.73 5.08
C PHE A 48 -5.78 2.38 5.63
N PRO A 49 -5.33 1.98 6.84
CA PRO A 49 -5.56 0.65 7.38
C PRO A 49 -7.00 0.48 7.88
N TYR A 50 -7.62 -0.69 7.70
CA TYR A 50 -8.92 -0.98 8.34
C TYR A 50 -8.78 -1.37 9.81
N VAL A 51 -7.65 -1.96 10.15
CA VAL A 51 -7.27 -2.41 11.49
C VAL A 51 -5.77 -2.18 11.68
N ASN A 52 -5.32 -2.11 12.93
CA ASN A 52 -3.90 -2.00 13.23
C ASN A 52 -3.11 -3.14 12.58
N GLY A 53 -2.01 -2.80 11.90
CA GLY A 53 -1.20 -3.78 11.19
C GLY A 53 -1.82 -4.28 9.88
N HIS A 54 -2.73 -3.55 9.25
CA HIS A 54 -3.19 -3.88 7.89
C HIS A 54 -2.04 -3.72 6.89
N LEU A 55 -1.57 -4.84 6.34
CA LEU A 55 -0.45 -4.89 5.41
C LEU A 55 -0.91 -5.21 3.99
N LEU A 56 -0.08 -4.83 3.02
CA LEU A 56 -0.16 -5.24 1.63
C LEU A 56 1.10 -6.05 1.28
N VAL A 57 0.92 -7.12 0.50
CA VAL A 57 2.01 -7.94 -0.03
C VAL A 57 1.87 -7.98 -1.55
N ALA A 58 2.94 -7.68 -2.27
CA ALA A 58 2.95 -7.68 -3.72
C ALA A 58 4.24 -8.28 -4.28
N PRO A 59 4.23 -8.83 -5.51
CA PRO A 59 5.46 -9.18 -6.21
C PRO A 59 6.31 -7.93 -6.49
N THR A 60 7.63 -8.09 -6.53
CA THR A 60 8.53 -7.02 -7.01
C THR A 60 8.32 -6.71 -8.49
N ARG A 61 7.88 -7.72 -9.27
CA ARG A 61 7.49 -7.62 -10.68
C ARG A 61 6.13 -6.92 -10.82
N HIS A 62 6.03 -5.90 -11.67
CA HIS A 62 4.76 -5.19 -11.92
C HIS A 62 3.84 -5.95 -12.88
N PHE A 63 2.71 -6.48 -12.38
CA PHE A 63 1.64 -7.10 -13.17
C PHE A 63 0.29 -6.61 -12.68
N SER A 64 -0.67 -6.52 -13.59
CA SER A 64 -2.04 -6.10 -13.29
C SER A 64 -2.94 -7.26 -12.86
N THR A 65 -2.56 -8.51 -13.14
CA THR A 65 -3.33 -9.72 -12.83
C THR A 65 -2.42 -10.86 -12.36
N LEU A 66 -3.04 -11.91 -11.80
CA LEU A 66 -2.36 -13.10 -11.26
C LEU A 66 -2.44 -14.31 -12.20
N ASP A 67 -2.86 -14.11 -13.44
CA ASP A 67 -3.09 -15.18 -14.43
C ASP A 67 -1.78 -15.75 -15.01
#